data_AF-A0A0K8TU91-F1
#
_entry.id   AF-A0A0K8TU91-F1
#
_cell.length_a   1.000
_cell.length_b   1.000
_cell.length_c   1.000
_cell.angle_alpha   90.00
_cell.angle_beta   90.00
_cell.angle_gamma   90.00
#
_symmetry.space_group_name_H-M   'P 1'
#
loop_
_entity.id
_entity.type
_entity.pdbx_description
1 polymer ?
#
loop_
_entity_poly.entity_id
_entity_poly.type
_entity_poly.pdbx_seq_one_letter_code
_entity_poly.pdbx_strand_id
1 'polypeptide(L)' 'ACQLIATETHSRGKQKYRALRSTDKNSRLTKRCNEAGESCSQHPDCCSGSCNKFTTKCLSG' A
#
# COMPACT_ATOMS: atom_id res chain seq x y z
N ALA A 1 -58.91 -17.08 -10.93
CA ALA A 1 -58.24 -15.76 -10.96
C ALA A 1 -57.78 -15.48 -9.53
N CYS A 2 -56.51 -15.19 -9.21
CA CYS A 2 -55.63 -14.13 -9.70
C CYS A 2 -54.20 -14.63 -10.04
N GLN A 3 -53.44 -13.75 -10.71
CA GLN A 3 -52.16 -13.99 -11.41
C GLN A 3 -50.88 -13.84 -10.54
N LEU A 4 -49.78 -14.40 -11.09
CA LEU A 4 -48.34 -14.05 -11.13
C LEU A 4 -47.81 -13.02 -10.09
N ILE A 5 -46.60 -13.18 -9.52
CA ILE A 5 -45.34 -12.67 -10.09
C ILE A 5 -44.13 -13.31 -9.36
N ALA A 6 -43.14 -13.78 -10.12
CA ALA A 6 -41.78 -14.00 -9.63
C ALA A 6 -41.13 -12.65 -9.36
N THR A 7 -40.99 -12.26 -8.09
CA THR A 7 -40.00 -11.27 -7.70
C THR A 7 -38.77 -12.04 -7.25
N GLU A 8 -37.85 -12.23 -8.21
CA GLU A 8 -36.43 -12.32 -7.88
C GLU A 8 -36.18 -11.25 -6.82
N THR A 9 -35.91 -11.66 -5.58
CA THR A 9 -35.40 -10.75 -4.57
C THR A 9 -34.01 -10.39 -5.04
N HIS A 10 -34.00 -9.39 -5.91
CA HIS A 10 -32.94 -8.47 -6.22
C HIS A 10 -32.44 -7.94 -4.89
N SER A 11 -31.53 -8.70 -4.31
CA SER A 11 -30.71 -8.28 -3.21
C SER A 11 -29.37 -8.90 -3.49
N ARG A 12 -28.77 -8.39 -4.59
CA ARG A 12 -27.31 -8.34 -4.78
C ARG A 12 -26.76 -8.01 -3.41
N GLY A 13 -26.32 -9.06 -2.71
CA GLY A 13 -25.85 -8.94 -1.34
C GLY A 13 -24.89 -7.78 -1.35
N LYS A 14 -25.23 -6.74 -0.58
CA LYS A 14 -24.38 -5.55 -0.44
C LYS A 14 -22.98 -6.10 -0.27
N GLN A 15 -22.13 -5.85 -1.25
CA GLN A 15 -20.72 -6.15 -1.15
C GLN A 15 -20.22 -5.24 -0.02
N LYS A 16 -20.30 -5.74 1.22
CA LYS A 16 -20.08 -4.98 2.47
C LYS A 16 -18.62 -4.55 2.62
N TYR A 17 -17.77 -5.02 1.72
CA TYR A 17 -16.48 -4.46 1.45
C TYR A 17 -16.52 -4.07 -0.02
N ARG A 18 -16.41 -2.76 -0.33
CA ARG A 18 -15.88 -2.36 -1.64
C ARG A 18 -14.72 -3.31 -1.89
N ALA A 19 -14.75 -4.09 -2.97
CA ALA A 19 -13.53 -4.72 -3.43
C ALA A 19 -12.56 -3.55 -3.54
N LEU A 20 -11.61 -3.49 -2.60
CA LEU A 20 -10.46 -2.64 -2.70
C LEU A 20 -9.77 -3.20 -3.94
N ARG A 21 -10.17 -2.74 -5.12
CA ARG A 21 -9.27 -2.74 -6.25
C ARG A 21 -8.12 -1.92 -5.73
N SER A 22 -7.12 -2.62 -5.24
CA SER A 22 -5.83 -2.06 -4.89
C SER A 22 -5.18 -1.66 -6.21
N THR A 23 -5.75 -0.66 -6.88
CA THR A 23 -4.97 0.35 -7.57
C THR A 23 -4.30 1.18 -6.50
N ASP A 24 -3.51 0.49 -5.67
CA ASP A 24 -2.51 1.08 -4.82
C ASP A 24 -1.44 1.58 -5.79
N LYS A 25 -1.70 2.76 -6.35
CA LYS A 25 -0.63 3.70 -6.66
C LYS A 25 -0.13 4.28 -5.33
N ASN A 26 0.17 3.44 -4.33
CA ASN A 26 0.98 3.87 -3.21
C ASN A 26 2.43 3.54 -3.58
N SER A 27 2.96 4.34 -4.50
CA SER A 27 4.40 4.30 -4.79
C SER A 27 5.25 4.68 -3.56
N ARG A 28 4.62 5.03 -2.42
CA ARG A 28 5.27 5.27 -1.13
C ARG A 28 5.32 4.04 -0.22
N LEU A 29 4.41 3.07 -0.33
CA LEU A 29 4.46 1.84 0.51
C LEU A 29 5.46 0.81 -0.03
N THR A 30 5.84 0.93 -1.29
CA THR A 30 6.91 0.12 -1.88
C THR A 30 8.27 0.82 -1.84
N LYS A 31 8.40 1.99 -1.19
CA LYS A 31 9.72 2.62 -1.03
C LYS A 31 10.51 1.78 -0.04
N ARG A 32 11.26 0.81 -0.56
CA ARG A 32 12.25 0.04 0.20
C ARG A 32 13.22 1.03 0.84
N CYS A 33 13.56 0.78 2.10
CA CYS A 33 14.65 1.48 2.73
C CYS A 33 15.96 1.10 2.04
N ASN A 34 16.93 1.99 2.12
CA ASN A 34 18.23 1.85 1.48
C ASN A 34 19.15 1.00 2.38
N GLU A 35 19.90 0.10 1.75
CA GLU A 35 20.88 -0.77 2.40
C GLU A 35 22.17 0.00 2.74
N ALA A 36 23.05 -0.61 3.54
CA ALA A 36 24.33 0.01 3.90
C ALA A 36 25.17 0.34 2.64
N GLY A 37 25.68 1.57 2.57
CA GLY A 37 26.46 2.06 1.42
C GLY A 37 25.63 2.65 0.29
N GLU A 38 24.31 2.49 0.29
CA GLU A 38 23.40 3.15 -0.66
C GLU A 38 23.21 4.63 -0.31
N SER A 39 22.84 5.43 -1.31
CA SER A 39 22.64 6.86 -1.15
C SER A 39 21.43 7.18 -0.28
N CYS A 40 21.51 8.17 0.60
CA CYS A 40 20.41 8.60 1.46
C CYS A 40 20.35 10.11 1.60
N SER A 41 19.14 10.63 1.81
CA SER A 41 18.90 12.06 2.07
C SER A 41 18.60 12.30 3.54
N GLN A 42 17.87 11.40 4.18
CA GLN A 42 17.50 11.47 5.58
C GLN A 42 17.76 10.13 6.28
N HIS A 43 17.93 10.17 7.60
CA HIS A 43 18.03 8.99 8.48
C HIS A 43 16.98 7.89 8.18
N PRO A 44 15.67 8.18 8.07
CA PRO A 44 14.66 7.17 7.77
C PRO A 44 14.69 6.62 6.34
N ASP A 45 15.51 7.16 5.44
CA ASP A 45 15.70 6.54 4.12
C ASP A 45 16.51 5.24 4.24
N CYS A 46 17.33 5.08 5.28
CA CYS A 46 18.17 3.90 5.50
C CYS A 46 17.47 2.85 6.35
N CYS A 47 17.67 1.56 6.04
CA CYS A 47 17.10 0.47 6.85
C CYS A 47 17.68 0.44 8.28
N SER A 48 18.93 0.88 8.45
CA SER A 48 19.57 1.09 9.76
C SER A 48 19.06 2.35 10.49
N GLY A 49 18.23 3.16 9.85
CA GLY A 49 17.81 4.47 10.34
C GLY A 49 18.94 5.50 10.40
N SER A 50 20.13 5.20 9.86
CA SER A 50 21.32 6.04 9.99
C SER A 50 21.90 6.38 8.64
N CYS A 51 21.83 7.66 8.28
CA CYS A 51 22.38 8.23 7.05
C CYS A 51 23.60 9.10 7.37
N ASN A 52 24.76 8.75 6.82
CA ASN A 52 25.96 9.57 6.92
C ASN A 52 25.82 10.79 6.01
N LYS A 53 25.70 11.98 6.61
CA LYS A 53 25.54 13.24 5.86
C LYS A 53 26.79 13.71 5.12
N PHE A 54 27.98 13.24 5.50
CA PHE A 54 29.23 13.59 4.81
C PHE A 54 29.36 12.84 3.49
N THR A 55 29.00 11.56 3.48
CA THR A 55 29.09 10.70 2.29
C THR A 55 27.76 10.51 1.58
N THR A 56 26.67 11.08 2.12
CA THR A 56 25.27 10.87 1.72
C THR A 56 24.92 9.39 1.54
N LYS A 57 25.43 8.53 2.44
CA LYS A 57 25.28 7.07 2.38
C LYS A 57 24.78 6.45 3.67
N CYS A 58 24.00 5.38 3.56
CA CYS A 58 23.52 4.63 4.70
C CYS A 58 24.65 3.92 5.43
N LEU A 59 24.61 3.99 6.76
CA LEU A 59 25.52 3.24 7.62
C LEU A 59 25.01 1.81 7.80
N SER A 60 25.92 0.86 7.89
CA SER A 60 25.62 -0.46 8.45
C SER A 60 25.33 -0.27 9.94
N GLY A 61 24.12 -0.63 10.35
CA GLY A 61 23.72 -0.68 11.76
C GLY A 61 24.18 -1.96 12.43
#